data_AF-A0A9Q3QYZ1-F1
#
_entry.id   AF-A0A9Q3QYZ1-F1
#
_cell.length_a   1.000
_cell.length_b   1.000
_cell.length_c   1.000
_cell.angle_alpha   90.00
_cell.angle_beta   90.00
_cell.angle_gamma   90.00
#
_symmetry.space_group_name_H-M   'P 1'
#
loop_
_entity.id
_entity.type
_entity.pdbx_description
1 polymer ?
#
loop_
_entity_poly.entity_id
_entity_poly.type
_entity_poly.pdbx_seq_one_letter_code
_entity_poly.pdbx_strand_id
1 'polypeptide(L)'
;MEESVKTTVSRLLPCLVAFLGVLSSEHPANAEELVRFESTPVKLSPFRIRKALEQGDILPQPQGTPLLGYLSRPQGDGPFPAVVVMHGCDHLRLSVKELWPKRLVSWGHVVLVVDSFTTRNLKDTCRSRLPERAFDSYGALDFLSKSGFVDVRRVALMGFSAGGTVTLDATKIQGNEQFVEHKFKAAVAFYPACDANRGDPSVPTLILIGERDNWSRADRCQKSLARLSDDAPPIELNVYKDAYHDFDAPEFTAGKRVLGHIEKYDRDAAAKSIRSVYAFLRKHLAN
;
A
#
# COMPACT_ATOMS: atom_id res chain seq x y z
N MET A 1 -88.59 -8.82 20.38
CA MET A 1 -88.30 -7.79 19.38
C MET A 1 -87.26 -6.87 20.01
N GLU A 2 -86.19 -6.55 19.29
CA GLU A 2 -85.05 -5.66 19.66
C GLU A 2 -84.07 -6.23 20.70
N GLU A 3 -82.90 -6.73 20.25
CA GLU A 3 -81.60 -6.03 20.03
C GLU A 3 -80.71 -6.11 21.29
N SER A 4 -79.80 -7.09 21.39
CA SER A 4 -78.42 -7.09 20.88
C SER A 4 -77.53 -5.97 21.43
N VAL A 5 -76.90 -6.24 22.59
CA VAL A 5 -75.59 -5.67 22.94
C VAL A 5 -74.74 -6.79 23.54
N LYS A 6 -73.82 -7.36 22.74
CA LYS A 6 -72.79 -8.29 23.21
C LYS A 6 -71.54 -7.48 23.55
N THR A 7 -71.22 -7.39 24.83
CA THR A 7 -69.95 -6.84 25.32
C THR A 7 -68.85 -7.87 25.12
N THR A 8 -67.93 -7.59 24.21
CA THR A 8 -66.76 -8.42 23.89
C THR A 8 -65.69 -8.26 24.98
N VAL A 9 -65.46 -9.31 25.78
CA VAL A 9 -64.26 -9.41 26.63
C VAL A 9 -63.16 -10.08 25.81
N SER A 10 -62.25 -9.27 25.28
CA SER A 10 -61.06 -9.74 24.57
C SER A 10 -60.07 -10.36 25.57
N ARG A 11 -59.90 -11.68 25.51
CA ARG A 11 -58.80 -12.38 26.19
C ARG A 11 -57.51 -12.08 25.43
N LEU A 12 -56.63 -11.30 26.02
CA LEU A 12 -55.24 -11.13 25.57
C LEU A 12 -54.50 -12.47 25.68
N LEU A 13 -54.29 -13.15 24.55
CA LEU A 13 -53.27 -14.17 24.41
C LEU A 13 -51.91 -13.46 24.21
N PRO A 14 -50.86 -13.76 24.99
CA PRO A 14 -49.53 -13.26 24.66
C PRO A 14 -49.01 -14.04 23.45
N CYS A 15 -48.96 -13.39 22.29
CA CYS A 15 -48.17 -13.86 21.15
C CYS A 15 -46.69 -13.83 21.56
N LEU A 16 -46.12 -15.00 21.85
CA LEU A 16 -44.68 -15.18 21.92
C LEU A 16 -44.13 -15.00 20.50
N VAL A 17 -43.74 -13.77 20.15
CA VAL A 17 -42.96 -13.51 18.94
C VAL A 17 -41.54 -14.00 19.22
N ALA A 18 -41.22 -15.20 18.76
CA ALA A 18 -39.85 -15.68 18.71
C ALA A 18 -39.09 -14.83 17.68
N PHE A 19 -38.39 -13.81 18.17
CA PHE A 19 -37.34 -13.14 17.39
C PHE A 19 -36.22 -14.16 17.17
N LEU A 20 -36.29 -14.88 16.05
CA LEU A 20 -35.12 -15.52 15.44
C LEU A 20 -34.20 -14.39 14.98
N GLY A 21 -33.37 -13.91 15.91
CA GLY A 21 -32.25 -13.05 15.59
C GLY A 21 -31.36 -13.82 14.64
N VAL A 22 -31.33 -13.41 13.38
CA VAL A 22 -30.23 -13.75 12.47
C VAL A 22 -29.01 -13.07 13.09
N LEU A 23 -28.25 -13.84 13.87
CA LEU A 23 -26.90 -13.49 14.27
C LEU A 23 -26.08 -13.49 12.97
N SER A 24 -26.07 -12.37 12.27
CA SER A 24 -25.04 -12.08 11.27
C SER A 24 -23.71 -12.19 12.00
N SER A 25 -23.01 -13.27 11.76
CA SER A 25 -21.68 -13.50 12.28
C SER A 25 -20.71 -12.59 11.51
N GLU A 26 -20.74 -11.29 11.80
CA GLU A 26 -19.65 -10.39 11.44
C GLU A 26 -18.45 -10.75 12.33
N HIS A 27 -17.78 -11.86 12.00
CA HIS A 27 -16.46 -12.13 12.53
C HIS A 27 -15.51 -11.15 11.84
N PRO A 28 -14.90 -10.19 12.56
CA PRO A 28 -14.01 -9.23 11.94
C PRO A 28 -12.83 -9.96 11.27
N ALA A 29 -12.35 -9.40 10.15
CA ALA A 29 -11.04 -9.75 9.63
C ALA A 29 -9.99 -9.69 10.76
N ASN A 30 -9.01 -10.60 10.76
CA ASN A 30 -8.04 -10.71 11.84
C ASN A 30 -7.41 -9.35 12.14
N ALA A 31 -7.30 -9.03 13.43
CA ALA A 31 -6.75 -7.79 13.95
C ALA A 31 -5.32 -7.53 13.42
N GLU A 32 -4.96 -6.25 13.32
CA GLU A 32 -3.62 -5.79 12.93
C GLU A 32 -2.54 -6.42 13.83
N GLU A 33 -1.72 -7.30 13.25
CA GLU A 33 -0.63 -7.99 13.94
C GLU A 33 0.69 -7.26 13.74
N LEU A 34 1.37 -6.90 14.83
CA LEU A 34 2.72 -6.34 14.75
C LEU A 34 3.73 -7.46 14.49
N VAL A 35 4.38 -7.42 13.34
CA VAL A 35 5.41 -8.39 12.92
C VAL A 35 6.81 -7.76 12.89
N ARG A 36 7.82 -8.62 12.96
CA ARG A 36 9.24 -8.25 12.86
C ARG A 36 9.87 -9.00 11.71
N PHE A 37 10.64 -8.30 10.89
CA PHE A 37 11.38 -8.87 9.77
C PHE A 37 12.61 -8.00 9.48
N GLU A 38 13.42 -8.39 8.51
CA GLU A 38 14.59 -7.63 8.08
C GLU A 38 14.40 -7.09 6.67
N SER A 39 14.96 -5.92 6.37
CA SER A 39 15.09 -5.45 4.99
C SER A 39 15.92 -6.44 4.18
N THR A 40 15.69 -6.57 2.87
CA THR A 40 16.56 -7.41 2.04
C THR A 40 17.98 -6.84 2.09
N PRO A 41 19.02 -7.64 2.39
CA PRO A 41 20.37 -7.15 2.45
C PRO A 41 20.83 -6.66 1.07
N VAL A 42 21.50 -5.52 1.02
CA VAL A 42 22.09 -5.02 -0.22
C VAL A 42 23.27 -5.92 -0.59
N LYS A 43 23.10 -6.77 -1.61
CA LYS A 43 24.18 -7.61 -2.13
C LYS A 43 25.35 -6.72 -2.56
N LEU A 44 26.57 -7.12 -2.21
CA LEU A 44 27.77 -6.41 -2.65
C LEU A 44 27.91 -6.51 -4.17
N SER A 45 28.35 -5.42 -4.81
CA SER A 45 28.61 -5.43 -6.25
C SER A 45 29.79 -6.34 -6.60
N PRO A 46 29.83 -6.94 -7.80
CA PRO A 46 30.97 -7.78 -8.24
C PRO A 46 32.32 -7.07 -8.11
N PHE A 47 32.35 -5.75 -8.37
CA PHE A 47 33.55 -4.93 -8.19
C PHE A 47 34.01 -4.85 -6.73
N ARG A 48 33.09 -4.64 -5.78
CA ARG A 48 33.42 -4.61 -4.34
C ARG A 48 33.89 -5.97 -3.85
N ILE A 49 33.25 -7.05 -4.32
CA ILE A 49 33.66 -8.41 -4.01
C ILE A 49 35.07 -8.66 -4.51
N ARG A 50 35.33 -8.37 -5.79
CA ARG A 50 36.65 -8.54 -6.41
C ARG A 50 37.73 -7.75 -5.68
N LYS A 51 37.48 -6.47 -5.39
CA LYS A 51 38.42 -5.61 -4.68
C LYS A 51 38.74 -6.16 -3.27
N ALA A 52 37.74 -6.60 -2.52
CA ALA A 52 37.95 -7.18 -1.20
C ALA A 52 38.74 -8.50 -1.27
N LEU A 53 38.43 -9.37 -2.25
CA LEU A 53 39.20 -10.60 -2.49
C LEU A 53 40.66 -10.30 -2.87
N GLU A 54 40.90 -9.30 -3.71
CA GLU A 54 42.25 -8.83 -4.08
C GLU A 54 43.01 -8.24 -2.87
N GLN A 55 42.31 -7.67 -1.89
CA GLN A 55 42.88 -7.09 -0.67
C GLN A 55 43.00 -8.09 0.50
N GLY A 56 42.50 -9.33 0.34
CA GLY A 56 42.47 -10.33 1.41
C GLY A 56 41.46 -10.02 2.52
N ASP A 57 40.50 -9.12 2.26
CA ASP A 57 39.49 -8.71 3.24
C ASP A 57 38.41 -9.79 3.38
N ILE A 58 38.04 -10.07 4.63
CA ILE A 58 36.83 -10.87 4.91
C ILE A 58 35.63 -9.96 4.67
N LEU A 59 34.84 -10.27 3.64
CA LEU A 59 33.59 -9.55 3.37
C LEU A 59 32.56 -9.86 4.45
N PRO A 60 32.11 -8.87 5.25
CA PRO A 60 30.98 -9.10 6.14
C PRO A 60 29.76 -9.45 5.29
N GLN A 61 29.00 -10.46 5.71
CA GLN A 61 27.71 -10.76 5.10
C GLN A 61 26.82 -9.51 5.28
N PRO A 62 26.26 -8.95 4.20
CA PRO A 62 25.32 -7.85 4.33
C PRO A 62 24.17 -8.33 5.22
N GLN A 63 23.93 -7.62 6.32
CA GLN A 63 22.78 -7.88 7.20
C GLN A 63 21.64 -6.94 6.81
N GLY A 64 20.41 -7.43 6.89
CA GLY A 64 19.23 -6.61 6.73
C GLY A 64 19.10 -5.64 7.91
N THR A 65 18.41 -4.53 7.70
CA THR A 65 17.99 -3.67 8.81
C THR A 65 16.78 -4.31 9.49
N PRO A 66 16.73 -4.45 10.82
CA PRO A 66 15.53 -4.86 11.51
C PRO A 66 14.39 -3.87 11.27
N LEU A 67 13.20 -4.37 10.98
CA LEU A 67 11.99 -3.59 10.67
C LEU A 67 10.81 -4.08 11.50
N LEU A 68 9.85 -3.18 11.64
CA LEU A 68 8.51 -3.52 12.09
C LEU A 68 7.55 -3.49 10.90
N GLY A 69 6.47 -4.26 11.00
CA GLY A 69 5.35 -4.11 10.09
C GLY A 69 4.03 -4.48 10.74
N TYR A 70 2.96 -4.06 10.10
CA TYR A 70 1.60 -4.29 10.56
C TYR A 70 0.91 -5.18 9.53
N LEU A 71 0.72 -6.43 9.89
CA LEU A 71 0.15 -7.47 9.06
C LEU A 71 -1.36 -7.54 9.28
N SER A 72 -2.13 -7.55 8.21
CA SER A 72 -3.57 -7.78 8.23
C SER A 72 -3.93 -8.78 7.15
N ARG A 73 -4.89 -9.68 7.43
CA ARG A 73 -5.25 -10.74 6.49
C ARG A 73 -6.76 -11.01 6.43
N PRO A 74 -7.26 -11.47 5.28
CA PRO A 74 -8.62 -12.00 5.17
C PRO A 74 -8.79 -13.26 6.05
N GLN A 75 -10.04 -13.68 6.25
CA GLN A 75 -10.33 -14.98 6.84
C GLN A 75 -10.12 -16.11 5.83
N GLY A 76 -9.76 -17.29 6.33
CA GLY A 76 -9.45 -18.49 5.54
C GLY A 76 -7.97 -18.81 5.45
N ASP A 77 -7.65 -19.93 4.81
CA ASP A 77 -6.29 -20.48 4.79
C ASP A 77 -5.41 -19.94 3.66
N GLY A 78 -6.02 -19.27 2.67
CA GLY A 78 -5.32 -18.77 1.48
C GLY A 78 -5.07 -19.86 0.42
N PRO A 79 -4.06 -19.70 -0.46
CA PRO A 79 -3.15 -18.56 -0.53
C PRO A 79 -3.83 -17.31 -1.14
N PHE A 80 -3.68 -16.17 -0.47
CA PHE A 80 -4.23 -14.88 -0.89
C PHE A 80 -3.23 -14.09 -1.74
N PRO A 81 -3.68 -13.21 -2.67
CA PRO A 81 -2.82 -12.14 -3.18
C PRO A 81 -2.45 -11.20 -2.02
N ALA A 82 -1.35 -10.48 -2.16
CA ALA A 82 -0.86 -9.57 -1.13
C ALA A 82 -0.53 -8.17 -1.65
N VAL A 83 -0.53 -7.20 -0.74
CA VAL A 83 -0.06 -5.83 -0.99
C VAL A 83 0.91 -5.43 0.13
N VAL A 84 2.15 -5.13 -0.25
CA VAL A 84 3.11 -4.46 0.63
C VAL A 84 2.86 -2.96 0.55
N VAL A 85 2.72 -2.30 1.69
CA VAL A 85 2.36 -0.88 1.78
C VAL A 85 3.49 -0.05 2.39
N MET A 86 3.94 0.97 1.66
CA MET A 86 5.02 1.88 2.06
C MET A 86 4.48 3.27 2.44
N HIS A 87 4.71 3.68 3.69
CA HIS A 87 4.27 4.99 4.19
C HIS A 87 5.05 6.18 3.61
N GLY A 88 4.48 7.38 3.75
CA GLY A 88 5.05 8.65 3.32
C GLY A 88 6.27 9.10 4.13
N CYS A 89 6.64 10.36 3.97
CA CYS A 89 7.84 10.91 4.58
C CYS A 89 7.68 11.22 6.07
N ASP A 90 6.47 11.22 6.61
CA ASP A 90 6.15 11.61 7.99
C ASP A 90 5.48 10.47 8.78
N HIS A 91 6.04 9.27 8.61
CA HIS A 91 5.70 8.08 9.38
C HIS A 91 4.30 7.51 9.05
N LEU A 92 3.69 6.79 9.98
CA LEU A 92 2.47 6.02 9.79
C LEU A 92 1.22 6.88 10.08
N ARG A 93 0.69 7.52 9.03
CA ARG A 93 -0.58 8.25 9.08
C ARG A 93 -1.79 7.31 9.14
N LEU A 94 -2.93 7.83 9.60
CA LEU A 94 -4.19 7.09 9.74
C LEU A 94 -4.62 6.41 8.44
N SER A 95 -4.62 7.16 7.33
CA SER A 95 -4.96 6.66 6.00
C SER A 95 -4.16 5.42 5.60
N VAL A 96 -2.84 5.47 5.79
CA VAL A 96 -1.90 4.40 5.41
C VAL A 96 -1.92 3.24 6.41
N LYS A 97 -1.95 3.53 7.71
CA LYS A 97 -1.86 2.51 8.76
C LYS A 97 -3.17 1.74 8.94
N GLU A 98 -4.32 2.40 8.78
CA GLU A 98 -5.60 1.78 9.11
C GLU A 98 -6.58 1.70 7.94
N LEU A 99 -6.80 2.80 7.20
CA LEU A 99 -7.90 2.87 6.24
C LEU A 99 -7.64 2.03 4.98
N TRP A 100 -6.42 2.11 4.42
CA TRP A 100 -6.03 1.31 3.27
C TRP A 100 -5.92 -0.18 3.58
N PRO A 101 -5.27 -0.61 4.69
CA PRO A 101 -5.23 -2.02 5.05
C PRO A 101 -6.61 -2.64 5.24
N LYS A 102 -7.51 -1.99 5.99
CA LYS A 102 -8.90 -2.46 6.16
C LYS A 102 -9.60 -2.65 4.81
N ARG A 103 -9.41 -1.69 3.89
CA ARG A 103 -10.00 -1.73 2.55
C ARG A 103 -9.44 -2.88 1.71
N LEU A 104 -8.12 -3.01 1.64
CA LEU A 104 -7.44 -4.04 0.85
C LEU A 104 -7.76 -5.46 1.37
N VAL A 105 -7.84 -5.63 2.69
CA VAL A 105 -8.29 -6.87 3.33
C VAL A 105 -9.74 -7.21 2.95
N SER A 106 -10.64 -6.22 2.94
CA SER A 106 -12.02 -6.43 2.47
C SER A 106 -12.12 -6.86 1.00
N TRP A 107 -11.06 -6.63 0.21
CA TRP A 107 -10.94 -7.07 -1.17
C TRP A 107 -10.21 -8.41 -1.32
N GLY A 108 -9.91 -9.10 -0.22
CA GLY A 108 -9.28 -10.41 -0.22
C GLY A 108 -7.75 -10.40 -0.31
N HIS A 109 -7.10 -9.29 0.04
CA HIS A 109 -5.64 -9.20 0.03
C HIS A 109 -5.07 -9.32 1.45
N VAL A 110 -3.96 -10.04 1.58
CA VAL A 110 -3.06 -9.87 2.73
C VAL A 110 -2.36 -8.52 2.59
N VAL A 111 -2.22 -7.77 3.68
CA VAL A 111 -1.59 -6.46 3.67
C VAL A 111 -0.49 -6.42 4.70
N LEU A 112 0.69 -6.00 4.29
CA LEU A 112 1.80 -5.71 5.20
C LEU A 112 2.20 -4.24 5.05
N VAL A 113 1.85 -3.43 6.05
CA VAL A 113 2.32 -2.04 6.15
C VAL A 113 3.71 -2.07 6.75
N VAL A 114 4.70 -1.54 6.02
CA VAL A 114 6.11 -1.52 6.44
C VAL A 114 6.38 -0.26 7.24
N ASP A 115 6.87 -0.41 8.47
CA ASP A 115 7.37 0.69 9.29
C ASP A 115 8.88 0.84 9.11
N SER A 116 9.27 1.75 8.23
CA SER A 116 10.69 2.02 7.95
C SER A 116 11.37 2.89 9.02
N PHE A 117 10.64 3.49 9.96
CA PHE A 117 11.16 4.59 10.78
C PHE A 117 11.38 4.21 12.24
N THR A 118 10.47 3.43 12.84
CA THR A 118 10.52 3.14 14.29
C THR A 118 11.85 2.49 14.71
N THR A 119 12.30 1.46 14.00
CA THR A 119 13.57 0.77 14.34
C THR A 119 14.81 1.60 14.04
N ARG A 120 14.68 2.64 13.20
CA ARG A 120 15.73 3.59 12.86
C ARG A 120 15.71 4.86 13.72
N ASN A 121 14.78 4.96 14.67
CA ASN A 121 14.55 6.14 15.50
C ASN A 121 14.37 7.43 14.65
N LEU A 122 13.70 7.31 13.49
CA LEU A 122 13.40 8.42 12.61
C LEU A 122 11.99 8.96 12.89
N LYS A 123 11.83 10.28 12.85
CA LYS A 123 10.51 10.92 12.99
C LYS A 123 9.90 11.25 11.63
N ASP A 124 10.71 11.79 10.73
CA ASP A 124 10.34 12.08 9.35
C ASP A 124 11.58 12.07 8.44
N THR A 125 11.33 12.04 7.14
CA THR A 125 12.31 12.14 6.05
C THR A 125 11.79 13.12 4.99
N CYS A 126 10.94 14.10 5.34
CA CYS A 126 10.32 14.97 4.34
C CYS A 126 11.33 15.93 3.67
N ARG A 127 12.51 16.10 4.28
CA ARG A 127 13.62 16.90 3.74
C ARG A 127 14.77 16.08 3.14
N SER A 128 14.76 14.76 3.27
CA SER A 128 15.87 13.89 2.86
C SER A 128 15.36 12.56 2.30
N ARG A 129 16.01 12.03 1.27
CA ARG A 129 15.64 10.72 0.73
C ARG A 129 16.27 9.62 1.59
N LEU A 130 15.53 8.52 1.76
CA LEU A 130 16.01 7.29 2.40
C LEU A 130 15.99 6.15 1.36
N PRO A 131 17.00 6.06 0.46
CA PRO A 131 16.99 5.14 -0.68
C PRO A 131 16.87 3.66 -0.29
N GLU A 132 17.34 3.29 0.89
CA GLU A 132 17.29 1.93 1.41
C GLU A 132 15.86 1.41 1.61
N ARG A 133 14.84 2.28 1.65
CA ARG A 133 13.44 1.87 1.82
C ARG A 133 12.92 0.99 0.69
N ALA A 134 13.55 1.03 -0.49
CA ALA A 134 13.25 0.06 -1.54
C ALA A 134 13.57 -1.38 -1.08
N PHE A 135 14.69 -1.58 -0.36
CA PHE A 135 15.04 -2.88 0.22
C PHE A 135 14.20 -3.25 1.44
N ASP A 136 13.63 -2.27 2.16
CA ASP A 136 12.61 -2.56 3.18
C ASP A 136 11.38 -3.23 2.55
N SER A 137 10.94 -2.74 1.38
CA SER A 137 9.79 -3.32 0.67
C SER A 137 10.07 -4.75 0.20
N TYR A 138 11.29 -5.04 -0.25
CA TYR A 138 11.69 -6.39 -0.61
C TYR A 138 11.84 -7.31 0.60
N GLY A 139 12.29 -6.80 1.74
CA GLY A 139 12.33 -7.56 2.99
C GLY A 139 10.93 -7.97 3.45
N ALA A 140 9.95 -7.09 3.23
CA ALA A 140 8.54 -7.38 3.47
C ALA A 140 8.01 -8.45 2.48
N LEU A 141 8.41 -8.40 1.21
CA LEU A 141 8.08 -9.44 0.23
C LEU A 141 8.68 -10.81 0.60
N ASP A 142 9.95 -10.83 1.02
CA ASP A 142 10.66 -12.03 1.48
C ASP A 142 10.07 -12.59 2.79
N PHE A 143 9.53 -11.72 3.65
CA PHE A 143 8.78 -12.14 4.83
C PHE A 143 7.45 -12.81 4.43
N LEU A 144 6.70 -12.20 3.52
CA LEU A 144 5.43 -12.76 3.04
C LEU A 144 5.61 -14.05 2.24
N SER A 145 6.70 -14.21 1.49
CA SER A 145 6.97 -15.43 0.71
C SER A 145 7.12 -16.68 1.57
N LYS A 146 7.49 -16.51 2.84
CA LYS A 146 7.63 -17.58 3.83
C LYS A 146 6.30 -17.90 4.53
N SER A 147 5.25 -17.13 4.26
CA SER A 147 3.93 -17.38 4.83
C SER A 147 3.15 -18.39 3.97
N GLY A 148 2.64 -19.45 4.59
CA GLY A 148 1.85 -20.47 3.88
C GLY A 148 0.51 -19.97 3.33
N PHE A 149 0.11 -18.73 3.66
CA PHE A 149 -1.16 -18.13 3.31
C PHE A 149 -1.07 -17.04 2.22
N VAL A 150 0.12 -16.77 1.66
CA VAL A 150 0.31 -15.80 0.56
C VAL A 150 0.75 -16.50 -0.72
N ASP A 151 0.14 -16.14 -1.85
CA ASP A 151 0.68 -16.46 -3.17
C ASP A 151 1.73 -15.41 -3.54
N VAL A 152 3.01 -15.75 -3.35
CA VAL A 152 4.13 -14.82 -3.60
C VAL A 152 4.18 -14.30 -5.05
N ARG A 153 3.56 -15.00 -6.01
CA ARG A 153 3.51 -14.57 -7.41
C ARG A 153 2.47 -13.46 -7.66
N ARG A 154 1.62 -13.18 -6.67
CA ARG A 154 0.52 -12.21 -6.73
C ARG A 154 0.65 -11.16 -5.63
N VAL A 155 1.86 -10.59 -5.50
CA VAL A 155 2.14 -9.50 -4.55
C VAL A 155 2.34 -8.18 -5.27
N ALA A 156 1.57 -7.16 -4.93
CA ALA A 156 1.78 -5.79 -5.39
C ALA A 156 2.54 -4.94 -4.37
N LEU A 157 3.21 -3.90 -4.83
CA LEU A 157 3.77 -2.84 -4.00
C LEU A 157 2.91 -1.59 -4.13
N MET A 158 2.51 -1.02 -3.00
CA MET A 158 1.73 0.21 -2.94
C MET A 158 2.39 1.22 -2.01
N GLY A 159 2.45 2.49 -2.40
CA GLY A 159 3.07 3.50 -1.55
C GLY A 159 2.56 4.91 -1.76
N PHE A 160 2.76 5.75 -0.74
CA PHE A 160 2.23 7.10 -0.65
C PHE A 160 3.35 8.13 -0.52
N SER A 161 3.29 9.25 -1.24
CA SER A 161 4.30 10.32 -1.22
C SER A 161 5.72 9.75 -1.40
N ALA A 162 6.62 9.92 -0.42
CA ALA A 162 7.94 9.30 -0.43
C ALA A 162 7.90 7.77 -0.57
N GLY A 163 6.91 7.09 0.02
CA GLY A 163 6.67 5.66 -0.20
C GLY A 163 6.20 5.33 -1.62
N GLY A 164 5.49 6.25 -2.28
CA GLY A 164 5.13 6.16 -3.69
C GLY A 164 6.37 6.28 -4.58
N THR A 165 7.28 7.20 -4.24
CA THR A 165 8.59 7.32 -4.91
C THR A 165 9.41 6.04 -4.74
N VAL A 166 9.46 5.49 -3.52
CA VAL A 166 10.10 4.18 -3.23
C VAL A 166 9.47 3.07 -4.04
N THR A 167 8.14 3.07 -4.20
CA THR A 167 7.42 2.08 -5.01
C THR A 167 7.91 2.11 -6.45
N LEU A 168 7.99 3.31 -7.05
CA LEU A 168 8.52 3.46 -8.40
C LEU A 168 10.01 3.11 -8.50
N ASP A 169 10.81 3.30 -7.44
CA ASP A 169 12.25 2.97 -7.43
C ASP A 169 12.47 1.46 -7.37
N ALA A 170 11.68 0.79 -6.52
CA ALA A 170 11.77 -0.64 -6.31
C ALA A 170 11.44 -1.40 -7.60
N THR A 171 10.43 -0.95 -8.36
CA THR A 171 9.93 -1.63 -9.55
C THR A 171 10.44 -1.01 -10.86
N LYS A 172 11.73 -0.70 -10.91
CA LYS A 172 12.43 -0.18 -12.09
C LYS A 172 13.29 -1.27 -12.74
N ILE A 173 13.24 -1.41 -14.07
CA ILE A 173 14.12 -2.31 -14.82
C ILE A 173 15.60 -1.96 -14.53
N GLN A 174 16.42 -2.99 -14.30
CA GLN A 174 17.83 -2.84 -13.91
C GLN A 174 18.03 -1.95 -12.66
N GLY A 175 16.99 -1.80 -11.84
CA GLY A 175 17.00 -1.11 -10.55
C GLY A 175 17.27 -2.07 -9.39
N ASN A 176 16.62 -1.83 -8.25
CA ASN A 176 16.79 -2.64 -7.05
C ASN A 176 16.37 -4.10 -7.24
N GLU A 177 15.42 -4.36 -8.13
CA GLU A 177 14.88 -5.71 -8.39
C GLU A 177 15.92 -6.71 -8.92
N GLN A 178 17.08 -6.26 -9.40
CA GLN A 178 18.14 -7.16 -9.88
C GLN A 178 18.89 -7.83 -8.72
N PHE A 179 18.76 -7.30 -7.50
CA PHE A 179 19.50 -7.76 -6.32
C PHE A 179 18.68 -8.67 -5.40
N VAL A 180 17.42 -8.93 -5.75
CA VAL A 180 16.45 -9.65 -4.91
C VAL A 180 15.93 -10.90 -5.62
N GLU A 181 15.43 -11.85 -4.86
CA GLU A 181 14.92 -13.12 -5.40
C GLU A 181 13.46 -13.01 -5.84
N HIS A 182 12.61 -12.50 -4.95
CA HIS A 182 11.20 -12.28 -5.25
C HIS A 182 10.98 -10.88 -5.82
N LYS A 183 10.11 -10.79 -6.83
CA LYS A 183 9.73 -9.53 -7.48
C LYS A 183 8.25 -9.26 -7.28
N PHE A 184 7.89 -7.98 -7.22
CA PHE A 184 6.49 -7.57 -7.24
C PHE A 184 5.86 -7.87 -8.60
N LYS A 185 4.54 -8.04 -8.61
CA LYS A 185 3.73 -8.29 -9.83
C LYS A 185 3.14 -7.02 -10.41
N ALA A 186 2.89 -6.01 -9.57
CA ALA A 186 2.31 -4.73 -9.95
C ALA A 186 2.70 -3.63 -8.93
N ALA A 187 2.60 -2.37 -9.34
CA ALA A 187 2.93 -1.22 -8.51
C ALA A 187 1.81 -0.16 -8.49
N VAL A 188 1.54 0.42 -7.32
CA VAL A 188 0.57 1.51 -7.13
C VAL A 188 1.23 2.66 -6.37
N ALA A 189 1.39 3.81 -7.02
CA ALA A 189 2.07 4.97 -6.44
C ALA A 189 1.12 6.16 -6.30
N PHE A 190 0.83 6.53 -5.06
CA PHE A 190 0.08 7.73 -4.71
C PHE A 190 1.02 8.93 -4.61
N TYR A 191 0.75 9.95 -5.44
CA TYR A 191 1.42 11.24 -5.51
C TYR A 191 2.96 11.15 -5.33
N PRO A 192 3.64 10.34 -6.16
CA PRO A 192 5.08 10.12 -6.03
C PRO A 192 5.88 11.28 -6.63
N ALA A 193 7.14 11.41 -6.21
CA ALA A 193 8.11 12.20 -6.96
C ALA A 193 8.52 11.45 -8.25
N CYS A 194 8.09 11.98 -9.39
CA CYS A 194 8.46 11.47 -10.70
C CYS A 194 9.74 12.15 -11.23
N ASP A 195 10.81 11.38 -11.35
CA ASP A 195 12.06 11.83 -11.98
C ASP A 195 11.98 11.61 -13.49
N ALA A 196 12.31 12.63 -14.29
CA ALA A 196 12.14 12.57 -15.75
C ALA A 196 12.96 11.44 -16.41
N ASN A 197 14.11 11.09 -15.85
CA ASN A 197 14.99 10.04 -16.38
C ASN A 197 14.94 8.78 -15.49
N ARG A 198 13.79 8.47 -14.91
CA ARG A 198 13.59 7.29 -14.07
C ARG A 198 13.89 6.00 -14.83
N GLY A 199 13.60 5.93 -16.12
CA GLY A 199 13.68 4.69 -16.91
C GLY A 199 12.42 3.84 -16.75
N ASP A 200 12.40 2.70 -17.44
CA ASP A 200 11.19 1.89 -17.56
C ASP A 200 10.82 1.14 -16.26
N PRO A 201 9.52 1.02 -15.96
CA PRO A 201 9.05 0.17 -14.88
C PRO A 201 9.30 -1.30 -15.24
N SER A 202 9.46 -2.17 -14.24
CA SER A 202 9.56 -3.61 -14.46
C SER A 202 8.21 -4.34 -14.39
N VAL A 203 7.17 -3.64 -13.96
CA VAL A 203 5.81 -4.18 -13.77
C VAL A 203 4.75 -3.16 -14.20
N PRO A 204 3.52 -3.61 -14.53
CA PRO A 204 2.40 -2.69 -14.69
C PRO A 204 2.27 -1.77 -13.48
N THR A 205 2.10 -0.48 -13.73
CA THR A 205 2.15 0.56 -12.69
C THR A 205 0.95 1.49 -12.77
N LEU A 206 0.32 1.78 -11.64
CA LEU A 206 -0.72 2.81 -11.50
C LEU A 206 -0.16 4.00 -10.72
N ILE A 207 -0.19 5.19 -11.32
CA ILE A 207 0.19 6.46 -10.68
C ILE A 207 -1.07 7.31 -10.46
N LEU A 208 -1.26 7.78 -9.23
CA LEU A 208 -2.45 8.50 -8.79
C LEU A 208 -2.02 9.85 -8.21
N ILE A 209 -2.30 10.96 -8.87
CA ILE A 209 -1.69 12.26 -8.52
C ILE A 209 -2.69 13.41 -8.60
N GLY A 210 -2.56 14.40 -7.71
CA GLY A 210 -3.36 15.62 -7.74
C GLY A 210 -2.84 16.61 -8.79
N GLU A 211 -3.75 17.26 -9.54
CA GLU A 211 -3.39 18.28 -10.53
C GLU A 211 -2.73 19.50 -9.88
N ARG A 212 -3.18 19.88 -8.68
CA ARG A 212 -2.68 21.03 -7.92
C ARG A 212 -1.58 20.66 -6.92
N ASP A 213 -1.12 19.42 -6.93
CA ASP A 213 -0.03 18.98 -6.08
C ASP A 213 1.24 19.82 -6.35
N ASN A 214 1.57 20.67 -5.39
CA ASN A 214 2.72 21.55 -5.46
C ASN A 214 3.94 20.96 -4.74
N TRP A 215 3.85 19.74 -4.23
CA TRP A 215 4.95 18.94 -3.70
C TRP A 215 5.51 18.02 -4.78
N SER A 216 4.64 17.18 -5.33
CA SER A 216 4.95 16.21 -6.38
C SER A 216 4.15 16.56 -7.62
N ARG A 217 4.68 17.46 -8.44
CA ARG A 217 3.93 18.04 -9.56
C ARG A 217 3.58 16.99 -10.62
N ALA A 218 2.31 16.91 -11.01
CA ALA A 218 1.81 15.96 -12.01
C ALA A 218 2.53 16.06 -13.37
N ASP A 219 2.96 17.25 -13.78
CA ASP A 219 3.68 17.47 -15.04
C ASP A 219 5.02 16.71 -15.10
N ARG A 220 5.61 16.40 -13.95
CA ARG A 220 6.83 15.58 -13.85
C ARG A 220 6.56 14.12 -14.22
N CYS A 221 5.42 13.58 -13.80
CA CYS A 221 5.03 12.22 -14.17
C CYS A 221 4.69 12.15 -15.66
N GLN A 222 3.95 13.12 -16.19
CA GLN A 222 3.66 13.21 -17.64
C GLN A 222 4.95 13.22 -18.47
N LYS A 223 5.94 14.03 -18.08
CA LYS A 223 7.26 14.09 -18.74
C LYS A 223 8.06 12.80 -18.63
N SER A 224 7.94 12.09 -17.51
CA SER A 224 8.60 10.79 -17.32
C SER A 224 7.99 9.72 -18.21
N LEU A 225 6.66 9.71 -18.36
CA LEU A 225 5.95 8.75 -19.23
C LEU A 225 6.30 8.95 -20.71
N ALA A 226 6.53 10.19 -21.14
CA ALA A 226 6.94 10.50 -22.51
C ALA A 226 8.36 10.00 -22.89
N ARG A 227 9.09 9.40 -21.95
CA ARG A 227 10.46 8.89 -22.12
C ARG A 227 10.56 7.37 -21.95
N LEU A 228 9.44 6.70 -21.81
CA LEU A 228 9.41 5.24 -21.72
C LEU A 228 9.79 4.63 -23.07
N SER A 229 10.44 3.48 -23.02
CA SER A 229 10.68 2.66 -24.22
C SER A 229 9.36 2.06 -24.72
N ASP A 230 9.32 1.71 -26.01
CA ASP A 230 8.11 1.12 -26.64
C ASP A 230 7.69 -0.22 -25.99
N ASP A 231 8.66 -0.98 -25.46
CA ASP A 231 8.42 -2.27 -24.79
C ASP A 231 8.15 -2.16 -23.27
N ALA A 232 8.04 -0.94 -22.74
CA ALA A 232 7.83 -0.73 -21.32
C ALA A 232 6.48 -1.32 -20.86
N PRO A 233 6.42 -1.99 -19.69
CA PRO A 233 5.17 -2.36 -19.06
C PRO A 233 4.22 -1.15 -18.92
N PRO A 234 2.90 -1.37 -19.03
CA PRO A 234 1.94 -0.28 -19.08
C PRO A 234 1.94 0.54 -17.78
N ILE A 235 1.94 1.87 -17.92
CA ILE A 235 1.71 2.82 -16.84
C ILE A 235 0.36 3.51 -17.02
N GLU A 236 -0.53 3.36 -16.05
CA GLU A 236 -1.79 4.10 -15.95
C GLU A 236 -1.55 5.36 -15.09
N LEU A 237 -1.70 6.56 -15.66
CA LEU A 237 -1.56 7.84 -14.93
C LEU A 237 -2.91 8.52 -14.78
N ASN A 238 -3.41 8.57 -13.55
CA ASN A 238 -4.65 9.25 -13.20
C ASN A 238 -4.33 10.57 -12.50
N VAL A 239 -4.62 11.69 -13.18
CA VAL A 239 -4.48 13.04 -12.64
C VAL A 239 -5.84 13.54 -12.17
N TYR A 240 -5.96 13.85 -10.88
CA TYR A 240 -7.20 14.33 -10.28
C TYR A 240 -7.25 15.85 -10.27
N LYS A 241 -8.19 16.40 -11.04
CA LYS A 241 -8.46 17.84 -11.14
C LYS A 241 -8.65 18.46 -9.76
N ASP A 242 -8.07 19.64 -9.55
CA ASP A 242 -8.18 20.44 -8.31
C ASP A 242 -7.64 19.79 -7.01
N ALA A 243 -7.21 18.53 -7.05
CA ALA A 243 -6.67 17.82 -5.89
C ALA A 243 -5.20 18.16 -5.61
N TYR A 244 -4.82 18.12 -4.32
CA TYR A 244 -3.48 18.40 -3.81
C TYR A 244 -2.76 17.10 -3.37
N HIS A 245 -1.61 17.23 -2.72
CA HIS A 245 -0.95 16.11 -2.04
C HIS A 245 -1.89 15.53 -0.96
N ASP A 246 -1.80 14.23 -0.70
CA ASP A 246 -2.63 13.51 0.29
C ASP A 246 -4.15 13.65 0.10
N PHE A 247 -4.58 13.73 -1.17
CA PHE A 247 -6.00 13.87 -1.51
C PHE A 247 -6.87 12.71 -0.99
N ASP A 248 -6.31 11.54 -0.72
CA ASP A 248 -7.03 10.35 -0.25
C ASP A 248 -7.11 10.23 1.28
N ALA A 249 -6.44 11.11 2.02
CA ALA A 249 -6.24 11.02 3.47
C ALA A 249 -7.19 11.97 4.23
N PRO A 250 -8.29 11.46 4.85
CA PRO A 250 -9.31 12.30 5.50
C PRO A 250 -8.79 13.15 6.66
N GLU A 251 -7.66 12.76 7.27
CA GLU A 251 -6.94 13.56 8.27
C GLU A 251 -6.53 14.96 7.77
N PHE A 252 -6.51 15.19 6.45
CA PHE A 252 -6.25 16.50 5.84
C PHE A 252 -7.52 17.23 5.35
N THR A 253 -8.69 16.95 5.94
CA THR A 253 -9.96 17.63 5.59
C THR A 253 -9.86 19.17 5.66
N ALA A 254 -9.23 19.70 6.70
CA ALA A 254 -9.03 21.15 6.83
C ALA A 254 -7.95 21.70 5.87
N GLY A 255 -7.14 20.82 5.28
CA GLY A 255 -5.90 21.18 4.60
C GLY A 255 -4.80 21.59 5.56
N LYS A 256 -3.55 21.35 5.18
CA LYS A 256 -2.36 21.74 5.95
C LYS A 256 -1.27 22.24 5.01
N ARG A 257 -0.48 23.21 5.49
CA ARG A 257 0.78 23.57 4.84
C ARG A 257 1.93 22.89 5.56
N VAL A 258 2.72 22.13 4.80
CA VAL A 258 3.90 21.42 5.30
C VAL A 258 5.06 21.74 4.37
N LEU A 259 6.14 22.31 4.92
CA LEU A 259 7.33 22.73 4.15
C LEU A 259 7.02 23.65 2.96
N GLY A 260 5.93 24.44 3.03
CA GLY A 260 5.49 25.32 1.94
C GLY A 260 4.55 24.65 0.91
N HIS A 261 4.37 23.33 0.99
CA HIS A 261 3.46 22.56 0.17
C HIS A 261 2.10 22.38 0.82
N ILE A 262 1.07 22.04 0.04
CA ILE A 262 -0.31 21.89 0.50
C ILE A 262 -0.69 20.42 0.47
N GLU A 263 -1.11 19.91 1.63
CA GLU A 263 -1.75 18.60 1.80
C GLU A 263 -3.23 18.85 2.07
N LYS A 264 -4.13 18.23 1.30
CA LYS A 264 -5.57 18.47 1.45
C LYS A 264 -6.39 17.31 0.93
N TYR A 265 -7.26 16.81 1.78
CA TYR A 265 -8.23 15.78 1.41
C TYR A 265 -9.20 16.29 0.33
N ASP A 266 -9.44 15.44 -0.67
CA ASP A 266 -10.46 15.65 -1.70
C ASP A 266 -11.31 14.38 -1.82
N ARG A 267 -12.59 14.50 -1.43
CA ARG A 267 -13.51 13.36 -1.38
C ARG A 267 -13.68 12.67 -2.74
N ASP A 268 -13.74 13.44 -3.82
CA ASP A 268 -14.01 12.91 -5.16
C ASP A 268 -12.76 12.23 -5.72
N ALA A 269 -11.59 12.83 -5.56
CA ALA A 269 -10.31 12.25 -5.91
C ALA A 269 -10.05 10.96 -5.11
N ALA A 270 -10.34 10.97 -3.80
CA ALA A 270 -10.25 9.79 -2.94
C ALA A 270 -11.17 8.66 -3.42
N ALA A 271 -12.43 8.96 -3.71
CA ALA A 271 -13.38 7.95 -4.19
C ALA A 271 -12.98 7.37 -5.55
N LYS A 272 -12.47 8.22 -6.47
CA LYS A 272 -11.95 7.79 -7.78
C LYS A 272 -10.71 6.92 -7.62
N SER A 273 -9.74 7.32 -6.81
CA SER A 273 -8.51 6.56 -6.59
C SER A 273 -8.78 5.19 -6.00
N ILE A 274 -9.70 5.08 -5.03
CA ILE A 274 -10.12 3.80 -4.47
C ILE A 274 -10.64 2.85 -5.57
N ARG A 275 -11.48 3.36 -6.49
CA ARG A 275 -11.98 2.55 -7.62
C ARG A 275 -10.87 2.15 -8.58
N SER A 276 -9.95 3.06 -8.89
CA SER A 276 -8.80 2.77 -9.75
C SER A 276 -7.89 1.69 -9.16
N VAL A 277 -7.57 1.78 -7.86
CA VAL A 277 -6.76 0.76 -7.18
C VAL A 277 -7.48 -0.60 -7.18
N TYR A 278 -8.78 -0.64 -6.87
CA TYR A 278 -9.54 -1.88 -6.90
C TYR A 278 -9.49 -2.55 -8.29
N ALA A 279 -9.80 -1.79 -9.35
CA ALA A 279 -9.80 -2.30 -10.71
C ALA A 279 -8.40 -2.77 -11.16
N PHE A 280 -7.38 -1.99 -10.82
CA PHE A 280 -5.99 -2.28 -11.17
C PHE A 280 -5.47 -3.56 -10.49
N LEU A 281 -5.66 -3.69 -9.17
CA LEU A 281 -5.26 -4.90 -8.45
C LEU A 281 -6.02 -6.13 -8.94
N ARG A 282 -7.32 -6.01 -9.19
CA ARG A 282 -8.13 -7.09 -9.79
C ARG A 282 -7.61 -7.54 -11.15
N LYS A 283 -7.15 -6.61 -11.99
CA LYS A 283 -6.61 -6.88 -13.32
C LYS A 283 -5.23 -7.55 -13.25
N HIS A 284 -4.36 -7.09 -12.36
CA HIS A 284 -2.93 -7.49 -12.36
C HIS A 284 -2.55 -8.56 -11.32
N LEU A 285 -3.40 -8.81 -10.32
CA LEU A 285 -3.23 -9.89 -9.33
C LEU A 285 -4.29 -11.00 -9.46
N ALA A 286 -5.01 -11.05 -10.59
CA ALA A 286 -5.83 -12.21 -10.93
C ALA A 286 -4.95 -13.47 -11.11
N ASN A 287 -5.57 -14.65 -10.93
CA ASN A 287 -4.93 -15.95 -11.16
C ASN A 287 -4.57 -16.17 -12.63
#